data_AF-A0A089Q447-F1
#
_entry.id   AF-A0A089Q447-F1
#
_cell.length_a   1.000
_cell.length_b   1.000
_cell.length_c   1.000
_cell.angle_alpha   90.00
_cell.angle_beta   90.00
_cell.angle_gamma   90.00
#
_symmetry.space_group_name_H-M   'P 1'
#
loop_
_entity.id
_entity.type
_entity.pdbx_description
1 polymer ?
#
loop_
_entity_poly.entity_id
_entity_poly.type
_entity_poly.pdbx_seq_one_letter_code
_entity_poly.pdbx_strand_id
1 'polypeptide(L)'
;MALLEICCYGIDCAVTAEQAGADRIELCSAPKEGGLTPSAGVLRQVRQKVSIPVHPIIRPRGGDFCYTDGEFATMLEDIAFVRELGFPGLVIGMLDEDGNIDLPRMEQVMQAAEGMAVTFHRAFDMCHHPLQAFEQLAALGVARILTSGQQQTAETGISLLRELKQHSRAPIIMAGAGVRLSNVSKFVANGIEELHSSAGRSVPSPMRYRKAGVSMSADAEADEFNRYCVDADVVAAMKNALSVTSPSR
;
A
#
# COMPACT_ATOMS: atom_id res chain seq x y z
N MET A 1 12.37 -16.54 -1.64
CA MET A 1 11.68 -15.98 -0.47
C MET A 1 10.78 -14.87 -0.94
N ALA A 2 9.51 -14.87 -0.53
CA ALA A 2 8.60 -13.79 -0.87
C ALA A 2 8.96 -12.50 -0.12
N LEU A 3 8.71 -11.36 -0.75
CA LEU A 3 8.93 -10.03 -0.20
C LEU A 3 7.76 -9.62 0.70
N LEU A 4 8.05 -9.10 1.89
CA LEU A 4 7.06 -8.56 2.82
C LEU A 4 7.10 -7.03 2.82
N GLU A 5 6.04 -6.41 2.31
CA GLU A 5 5.80 -4.98 2.41
C GLU A 5 4.85 -4.66 3.58
N ILE A 6 5.21 -3.67 4.39
CA ILE A 6 4.39 -3.22 5.54
C ILE A 6 3.82 -1.83 5.30
N CYS A 7 2.49 -1.68 5.42
CA CYS A 7 1.81 -0.39 5.41
C CYS A 7 2.04 0.35 6.74
N CYS A 8 2.70 1.51 6.68
CA CYS A 8 3.10 2.29 7.85
C CYS A 8 2.44 3.67 7.85
N TYR A 9 1.84 4.06 8.98
CA TYR A 9 1.12 5.33 9.14
C TYR A 9 1.92 6.41 9.88
N GLY A 10 3.24 6.43 9.70
CA GLY A 10 4.14 7.39 10.34
C GLY A 10 5.56 6.85 10.56
N ILE A 11 6.42 7.73 11.07
CA ILE A 11 7.85 7.48 11.22
C ILE A 11 8.12 6.30 12.15
N ASP A 12 7.48 6.27 13.33
CA ASP A 12 7.71 5.22 14.33
C ASP A 12 7.27 3.84 13.82
N CYS A 13 6.18 3.79 13.03
CA CYS A 13 5.73 2.56 12.37
C CYS A 13 6.76 2.08 11.35
N ALA A 14 7.29 2.99 10.53
CA ALA A 14 8.28 2.68 9.50
C ALA A 14 9.59 2.15 10.11
N VAL A 15 10.11 2.81 11.15
CA VAL A 15 11.30 2.35 11.88
C VAL A 15 11.06 0.99 12.54
N THR A 16 9.88 0.80 13.14
CA THR A 16 9.50 -0.48 13.77
C THR A 16 9.44 -1.61 12.74
N ALA A 17 8.82 -1.37 11.58
CA ALA A 17 8.71 -2.36 10.51
C ALA A 17 10.08 -2.77 9.97
N GLU A 18 10.98 -1.81 9.73
CA GLU A 18 12.36 -2.08 9.30
C GLU A 18 13.12 -2.93 10.33
N GLN A 19 13.09 -2.52 11.61
CA GLN A 19 13.77 -3.26 12.69
C GLN A 19 13.23 -4.68 12.88
N ALA A 20 11.94 -4.89 12.58
CA ALA A 20 11.29 -6.20 12.65
C ALA A 20 11.50 -7.06 11.38
N GLY A 21 12.19 -6.55 10.36
CA GLY A 21 12.58 -7.32 9.17
C GLY A 21 11.65 -7.21 7.97
N ALA A 22 10.83 -6.14 7.89
CA ALA A 22 10.15 -5.80 6.64
C ALA A 22 11.16 -5.59 5.51
N ASP A 23 10.83 -6.03 4.29
CA ASP A 23 11.67 -5.83 3.12
C ASP A 23 11.42 -4.47 2.46
N ARG A 24 10.20 -3.95 2.63
CA ARG A 24 9.73 -2.69 2.04
C ARG A 24 8.63 -2.07 2.90
N ILE A 25 8.49 -0.76 2.81
CA ILE A 25 7.41 -0.01 3.46
C ILE A 25 6.57 0.70 2.42
N GLU A 26 5.25 0.58 2.53
CA GLU A 26 4.33 1.56 1.96
C GLU A 26 4.07 2.63 3.03
N LEU A 27 4.39 3.89 2.74
CA LEU A 27 4.24 4.98 3.70
C LEU A 27 2.94 5.75 3.42
N CYS A 28 2.05 5.76 4.41
CA CYS A 28 0.70 6.29 4.33
C CYS A 28 0.41 7.28 5.47
N SER A 29 -0.70 8.00 5.35
CA SER A 29 -1.37 8.71 6.44
C SER A 29 -2.85 8.32 6.49
N ALA A 30 -3.59 8.78 7.51
CA ALA A 30 -5.03 8.58 7.66
C ALA A 30 -5.49 7.10 7.49
N PRO A 31 -5.21 6.21 8.47
CA PRO A 31 -5.55 4.78 8.38
C PRO A 31 -7.04 4.49 8.22
N LYS A 32 -7.91 5.35 8.78
CA LYS A 32 -9.37 5.22 8.61
C LYS A 32 -9.83 5.41 7.17
N GLU A 33 -9.07 6.13 6.35
CA GLU A 33 -9.37 6.41 4.94
C GLU A 33 -8.72 5.39 3.98
N GLY A 34 -8.03 4.38 4.52
CA GLY A 34 -7.31 3.39 3.72
C GLY A 34 -5.98 3.88 3.15
N GLY A 35 -5.43 4.98 3.65
CA GLY A 35 -4.15 5.53 3.21
C GLY A 35 -4.31 6.79 2.36
N LEU A 36 -3.69 7.89 2.80
CA LEU A 36 -3.57 9.16 2.07
C LEU A 36 -2.10 9.61 1.99
N THR A 37 -1.80 10.54 1.08
CA THR A 37 -0.45 11.10 0.91
C THR A 37 0.11 11.60 2.25
N PRO A 38 1.28 11.11 2.70
CA PRO A 38 1.91 11.59 3.93
C PRO A 38 2.39 13.04 3.81
N SER A 39 2.39 13.77 4.92
CA SER A 39 2.89 15.16 4.91
C SER A 39 4.40 15.23 4.59
N ALA A 40 4.83 16.37 4.03
CA ALA A 40 6.23 16.59 3.67
C ALA A 40 7.21 16.41 4.85
N GLY A 41 6.78 16.72 6.08
CA GLY A 41 7.58 16.49 7.28
C GLY A 41 7.81 15.00 7.56
N VAL A 42 6.78 14.16 7.40
CA VAL A 42 6.87 12.71 7.57
C VAL A 42 7.78 12.12 6.49
N LEU A 43 7.60 12.51 5.23
CA LEU A 43 8.42 12.04 4.11
C LEU A 43 9.91 12.30 4.35
N ARG A 44 10.29 13.54 4.70
CA ARG A 44 11.68 13.90 4.99
C ARG A 44 12.27 13.11 6.16
N GLN A 45 11.49 12.95 7.23
CA GLN A 45 11.95 12.21 8.42
C GLN A 45 12.14 10.72 8.14
N VAL A 46 11.23 10.09 7.39
CA VAL A 46 11.37 8.68 7.01
C VAL A 46 12.60 8.48 6.12
N ARG A 47 12.85 9.37 5.15
CA ARG A 47 14.07 9.30 4.32
C ARG A 47 15.36 9.32 5.12
N GLN A 48 15.38 10.02 6.26
CA GLN A 48 16.56 10.11 7.13
C GLN A 48 16.73 8.91 8.07
N LYS A 49 15.63 8.23 8.43
CA LYS A 49 15.62 7.22 9.51
C LYS A 49 15.45 5.79 9.05
N VAL A 50 14.98 5.58 7.82
CA VAL A 50 14.69 4.25 7.25
C VAL A 50 15.57 4.02 6.04
N SER A 51 16.20 2.85 5.99
CA SER A 51 17.18 2.44 4.98
C SER A 51 16.60 1.49 3.93
N ILE A 52 15.64 0.64 4.31
CA ILE A 52 14.92 -0.21 3.36
C ILE A 52 14.09 0.62 2.37
N PRO A 53 13.73 0.09 1.19
CA PRO A 53 12.89 0.79 0.23
C PRO A 53 11.57 1.25 0.86
N VAL A 54 11.21 2.51 0.60
CA VAL A 54 9.95 3.11 1.05
C VAL A 54 9.22 3.64 -0.18
N HIS A 55 7.96 3.28 -0.34
CA HIS A 55 7.07 3.78 -1.39
C HIS A 55 5.94 4.59 -0.76
N PRO A 56 6.00 5.93 -0.78
CA PRO A 56 4.88 6.74 -0.33
C PRO A 56 3.65 6.55 -1.22
N ILE A 57 2.47 6.50 -0.61
CA ILE A 57 1.22 6.60 -1.35
C ILE A 57 1.00 8.05 -1.82
N ILE A 58 0.51 8.22 -3.04
CA ILE A 58 0.02 9.46 -3.62
C ILE A 58 -1.49 9.30 -3.78
N ARG A 59 -2.24 9.80 -2.80
CA ARG A 59 -3.71 9.73 -2.75
C ARG A 59 -4.24 10.93 -1.95
N PRO A 60 -4.86 11.93 -2.61
CA PRO A 60 -5.16 13.22 -1.99
C PRO A 60 -6.36 13.15 -1.02
N ARG A 61 -7.26 12.17 -1.19
CA ARG A 61 -8.46 11.98 -0.35
C ARG A 61 -8.92 10.53 -0.31
N GLY A 62 -9.82 10.25 0.64
CA GLY A 62 -10.54 8.99 0.73
C GLY A 62 -11.58 8.83 -0.39
N GLY A 63 -12.35 7.73 -0.32
CA GLY A 63 -13.39 7.42 -1.30
C GLY A 63 -12.85 6.85 -2.62
N ASP A 64 -13.51 7.24 -3.72
CA ASP A 64 -13.20 6.78 -5.08
C ASP A 64 -11.81 7.21 -5.59
N PHE A 65 -11.51 6.77 -6.81
CA PHE A 65 -10.27 7.05 -7.52
C PHE A 65 -10.49 7.83 -8.83
N CYS A 66 -11.66 8.48 -8.95
CA CYS A 66 -12.02 9.34 -10.08
C CYS A 66 -11.76 10.79 -9.68
N TYR A 67 -10.56 11.27 -9.98
CA TYR A 67 -10.08 12.54 -9.48
C TYR A 67 -10.51 13.72 -10.36
N THR A 68 -10.75 14.86 -9.72
CA THR A 68 -10.89 16.14 -10.41
C THR A 68 -9.53 16.63 -10.92
N ASP A 69 -9.52 17.62 -11.81
CA ASP A 69 -8.27 18.17 -12.34
C ASP A 69 -7.41 18.85 -11.27
N GLY A 70 -8.03 19.50 -10.27
CA GLY A 70 -7.30 20.10 -9.16
C GLY A 70 -6.65 19.06 -8.24
N GLU A 71 -7.33 17.95 -8.00
CA GLU A 71 -6.78 16.82 -7.25
C GLU A 71 -5.62 16.18 -8.01
N PHE A 72 -5.79 15.96 -9.31
CA PHE A 72 -4.74 15.40 -10.14
C PHE A 72 -3.51 16.30 -10.24
N ALA A 73 -3.69 17.62 -10.38
CA ALA A 73 -2.57 18.57 -10.34
C ALA A 73 -1.80 18.50 -9.01
N THR A 74 -2.51 18.38 -7.89
CA THR A 74 -1.91 18.19 -6.56
C THR A 74 -1.08 16.90 -6.51
N MET A 75 -1.63 15.80 -7.05
CA MET A 75 -0.92 14.52 -7.11
C MET A 75 0.38 14.58 -7.92
N LEU A 76 0.40 15.33 -9.03
CA LEU A 76 1.62 15.52 -9.82
C LEU A 76 2.70 16.31 -9.05
N GLU A 77 2.31 17.32 -8.27
CA GLU A 77 3.24 18.04 -7.38
C GLU A 77 3.79 17.11 -6.29
N ASP A 78 2.94 16.29 -5.68
CA ASP A 78 3.37 15.30 -4.67
C ASP A 78 4.34 14.27 -5.26
N ILE A 79 4.11 13.80 -6.49
CA ILE A 79 5.03 12.89 -7.20
C ILE A 79 6.38 13.56 -7.41
N ALA A 80 6.40 14.80 -7.89
CA ALA A 80 7.63 15.55 -8.11
C ALA A 80 8.43 15.71 -6.81
N PHE A 81 7.74 16.00 -5.70
CA PHE A 81 8.35 16.14 -4.38
C PHE A 81 8.89 14.80 -3.84
N VAL A 82 8.13 13.71 -3.97
CA VAL A 82 8.59 12.36 -3.59
C VAL A 82 9.83 11.95 -4.40
N ARG A 83 9.86 12.26 -5.70
CA ARG A 83 11.03 12.02 -6.55
C ARG A 83 12.24 12.83 -6.10
N GLU A 84 12.07 14.12 -5.80
CA GLU A 84 13.14 15.00 -5.31
C GLU A 84 13.77 14.49 -4.02
N LEU A 85 12.96 13.91 -3.12
CA LEU A 85 13.43 13.28 -1.89
C LEU A 85 14.15 11.93 -2.09
N GLY A 86 14.21 11.44 -3.34
CA GLY A 86 14.93 10.23 -3.71
C GLY A 86 14.29 8.95 -3.18
N PHE A 87 12.96 8.89 -3.11
CA PHE A 87 12.27 7.62 -2.86
C PHE A 87 12.41 6.71 -4.10
N PRO A 88 12.62 5.38 -3.92
CA PRO A 88 12.83 4.45 -5.03
C PRO A 88 11.53 4.07 -5.76
N GLY A 89 10.36 4.47 -5.23
CA GLY A 89 9.05 4.10 -5.75
C GLY A 89 7.95 4.91 -5.08
N LEU A 90 6.74 4.76 -5.62
CA LEU A 90 5.52 5.36 -5.08
C LEU A 90 4.33 4.45 -5.36
N VAL A 91 3.22 4.70 -4.68
CA VAL A 91 1.98 3.95 -4.81
C VAL A 91 0.83 4.88 -5.19
N ILE A 92 0.08 4.54 -6.24
CA ILE A 92 -0.97 5.41 -6.80
C ILE A 92 -1.99 4.57 -7.58
N GLY A 93 -3.14 5.12 -7.90
CA GLY A 93 -4.02 4.53 -8.91
C GLY A 93 -5.24 5.41 -9.13
N MET A 94 -5.80 5.33 -10.33
CA MET A 94 -6.88 6.19 -10.78
C MET A 94 -7.77 5.45 -11.75
N LEU A 95 -9.06 5.72 -11.65
CA LEU A 95 -10.10 5.14 -12.49
C LEU A 95 -10.92 6.27 -13.11
N ASP A 96 -11.52 6.00 -14.27
CA ASP A 96 -12.59 6.82 -14.83
C ASP A 96 -13.95 6.48 -14.20
N GLU A 97 -15.00 7.19 -14.63
CA GLU A 97 -16.37 7.03 -14.14
C GLU A 97 -16.97 5.64 -14.43
N ASP A 98 -16.43 4.94 -15.43
CA ASP A 98 -16.85 3.60 -15.86
C ASP A 98 -16.04 2.49 -15.16
N GLY A 99 -15.10 2.86 -14.27
CA GLY A 99 -14.25 1.92 -13.56
C GLY A 99 -13.14 1.32 -14.43
N ASN A 100 -12.74 1.98 -15.51
CA ASN A 100 -11.53 1.63 -16.25
C ASN A 100 -10.33 2.41 -15.72
N ILE A 101 -9.12 1.97 -16.06
CA ILE A 101 -7.90 2.74 -15.76
C ILE A 101 -7.96 4.07 -16.52
N ASP A 102 -7.78 5.20 -15.82
CA ASP A 102 -7.63 6.51 -16.46
C ASP A 102 -6.23 6.58 -17.11
N LEU A 103 -6.14 6.04 -18.33
CA LEU A 103 -4.90 5.90 -19.08
C LEU A 103 -4.18 7.24 -19.33
N PRO A 104 -4.85 8.31 -19.83
CA PRO A 104 -4.17 9.58 -20.10
C PRO A 104 -3.52 10.19 -18.86
N ARG A 105 -4.14 10.05 -17.69
CA ARG A 105 -3.55 10.54 -16.44
C ARG A 105 -2.48 9.60 -15.90
N MET A 106 -2.66 8.28 -16.04
CA MET A 106 -1.61 7.32 -15.68
C MET A 106 -0.34 7.51 -16.52
N GLU A 107 -0.43 7.84 -17.81
CA GLU A 107 0.73 8.16 -18.65
C GLU A 107 1.53 9.35 -18.10
N GLN A 108 0.83 10.42 -17.71
CA GLN A 108 1.45 11.60 -17.09
C GLN A 108 2.10 11.26 -15.74
N VAL A 109 1.46 10.40 -14.94
CA VAL A 109 2.05 9.88 -13.70
C VAL A 109 3.33 9.10 -13.97
N MET A 110 3.33 8.19 -14.95
CA MET A 110 4.51 7.41 -15.28
C MET A 110 5.67 8.30 -15.74
N GLN A 111 5.37 9.37 -16.49
CA GLN A 111 6.37 10.38 -16.88
C GLN A 111 6.89 11.16 -15.66
N ALA A 112 6.01 11.65 -14.78
CA ALA A 112 6.41 12.36 -13.57
C ALA A 112 7.21 11.46 -12.60
N ALA A 113 6.92 10.16 -12.60
CA ALA A 113 7.54 9.15 -11.76
C ALA A 113 8.77 8.48 -12.39
N GLU A 114 9.33 9.04 -13.48
CA GLU A 114 10.48 8.45 -14.17
C GLU A 114 11.62 8.07 -13.21
N GLY A 115 12.13 6.84 -13.37
CA GLY A 115 13.18 6.27 -12.52
C GLY A 115 12.69 5.67 -11.19
N MET A 116 11.41 5.84 -10.83
CA MET A 116 10.79 5.24 -9.66
C MET A 116 9.96 4.00 -10.02
N ALA A 117 9.90 3.03 -9.11
CA ALA A 117 9.06 1.86 -9.29
C ALA A 117 7.61 2.12 -8.82
N VAL A 118 6.73 2.43 -9.77
CA VAL A 118 5.31 2.69 -9.51
C VAL A 118 4.54 1.39 -9.18
N THR A 119 3.82 1.40 -8.07
CA THR A 119 2.82 0.37 -7.72
C THR A 119 1.42 0.92 -7.97
N PHE A 120 0.62 0.23 -8.77
CA PHE A 120 -0.82 0.53 -8.89
C PHE A 120 -1.58 -0.09 -7.72
N HIS A 121 -2.23 0.75 -6.91
CA HIS A 121 -2.84 0.29 -5.66
C HIS A 121 -4.22 -0.35 -5.83
N ARG A 122 -4.94 -0.54 -4.72
CA ARG A 122 -6.26 -1.21 -4.66
C ARG A 122 -7.40 -0.54 -5.42
N ALA A 123 -7.19 0.59 -6.10
CA ALA A 123 -8.07 1.00 -7.19
C ALA A 123 -8.27 -0.14 -8.21
N PHE A 124 -7.29 -1.03 -8.39
CA PHE A 124 -7.44 -2.22 -9.22
C PHE A 124 -8.59 -3.12 -8.77
N ASP A 125 -8.82 -3.20 -7.46
CA ASP A 125 -9.91 -4.00 -6.90
C ASP A 125 -11.31 -3.43 -7.22
N MET A 126 -11.37 -2.18 -7.69
CA MET A 126 -12.60 -1.48 -8.07
C MET A 126 -12.75 -1.30 -9.59
N CYS A 127 -11.82 -1.80 -10.39
CA CYS A 127 -11.93 -1.69 -11.85
C CYS A 127 -12.87 -2.76 -12.44
N HIS A 128 -13.49 -2.47 -13.59
CA HIS A 128 -14.50 -3.35 -14.17
C HIS A 128 -13.89 -4.61 -14.83
N HIS A 129 -12.80 -4.45 -15.60
CA HIS A 129 -12.19 -5.54 -16.37
C HIS A 129 -10.73 -5.81 -15.93
N PRO A 130 -10.49 -6.67 -14.93
CA PRO A 130 -9.17 -6.81 -14.31
C PRO A 130 -8.07 -7.30 -15.25
N LEU A 131 -8.37 -8.19 -16.20
CA LEU A 131 -7.38 -8.67 -17.18
C LEU A 131 -6.97 -7.56 -18.17
N GLN A 132 -7.94 -6.79 -18.65
CA GLN A 132 -7.66 -5.63 -19.51
C GLN A 132 -6.87 -4.56 -18.76
N ALA A 133 -7.28 -4.25 -17.52
CA ALA A 133 -6.57 -3.33 -16.66
C ALA A 133 -5.12 -3.79 -16.39
N PHE A 134 -4.92 -5.09 -16.18
CA PHE A 134 -3.58 -5.66 -16.04
C PHE A 134 -2.72 -5.42 -17.28
N GLU A 135 -3.24 -5.69 -18.48
CA GLU A 135 -2.50 -5.48 -19.74
C GLU A 135 -2.18 -4.01 -19.98
N GLN A 136 -3.12 -3.12 -19.67
CA GLN A 136 -2.93 -1.67 -19.73
C GLN A 136 -1.81 -1.21 -18.79
N LEU A 137 -1.84 -1.64 -17.53
CA LEU A 137 -0.80 -1.30 -16.54
C LEU A 137 0.56 -1.92 -16.92
N ALA A 138 0.56 -3.11 -17.53
CA ALA A 138 1.76 -3.72 -18.10
C ALA A 138 2.37 -2.87 -19.21
N ALA A 139 1.54 -2.41 -20.16
CA ALA A 139 1.97 -1.57 -21.27
C ALA A 139 2.53 -0.22 -20.82
N LEU A 140 1.97 0.35 -19.74
CA LEU A 140 2.48 1.57 -19.10
C LEU A 140 3.79 1.38 -18.35
N GLY A 141 4.23 0.13 -18.11
CA GLY A 141 5.44 -0.17 -17.35
C GLY A 141 5.27 -0.06 -15.84
N VAL A 142 4.04 -0.22 -15.33
CA VAL A 142 3.80 -0.32 -13.89
C VAL A 142 4.56 -1.50 -13.31
N ALA A 143 5.30 -1.29 -12.23
CA ALA A 143 6.16 -2.32 -11.66
C ALA A 143 5.33 -3.40 -10.93
N ARG A 144 4.26 -2.99 -10.24
CA ARG A 144 3.49 -3.86 -9.34
C ARG A 144 2.02 -3.47 -9.28
N ILE A 145 1.14 -4.43 -9.00
CA ILE A 145 -0.27 -4.21 -8.70
C ILE A 145 -0.55 -4.74 -7.30
N LEU A 146 -1.03 -3.88 -6.40
CA LEU A 146 -1.55 -4.26 -5.09
C LEU A 146 -3.05 -4.55 -5.21
N THR A 147 -3.43 -5.79 -4.94
CA THR A 147 -4.81 -6.25 -5.15
C THR A 147 -5.23 -7.31 -4.14
N SER A 148 -6.51 -7.31 -3.80
CA SER A 148 -7.19 -8.37 -3.06
C SER A 148 -7.90 -9.37 -3.98
N GLY A 149 -7.62 -9.33 -5.29
CA GLY A 149 -8.30 -10.12 -6.30
C GLY A 149 -9.76 -9.71 -6.49
N GLN A 150 -10.07 -8.40 -6.40
CA GLN A 150 -11.44 -7.86 -6.47
C GLN A 150 -12.40 -8.49 -5.44
N GLN A 151 -11.87 -8.86 -4.27
CA GLN A 151 -12.64 -9.42 -3.16
C GLN A 151 -12.37 -8.65 -1.87
N GLN A 152 -13.18 -8.90 -0.83
CA GLN A 152 -13.00 -8.25 0.48
C GLN A 152 -11.62 -8.55 1.10
N THR A 153 -11.05 -9.74 0.83
CA THR A 153 -9.73 -10.15 1.29
C THR A 153 -8.98 -10.84 0.14
N ALA A 154 -7.65 -10.72 0.11
CA ALA A 154 -6.82 -11.44 -0.86
C ALA A 154 -7.00 -12.96 -0.77
N GLU A 155 -7.31 -13.49 0.42
CA GLU A 155 -7.51 -14.92 0.58
C GLU A 155 -8.74 -15.42 -0.19
N THR A 156 -9.82 -14.65 -0.22
CA THR A 156 -11.02 -14.95 -1.02
C THR A 156 -10.75 -14.73 -2.51
N GLY A 157 -9.99 -13.68 -2.86
CA GLY A 157 -9.63 -13.36 -4.26
C GLY A 157 -8.46 -14.16 -4.83
N ILE A 158 -7.97 -15.19 -4.14
CA ILE A 158 -6.74 -15.89 -4.50
C ILE A 158 -6.76 -16.52 -5.90
N SER A 159 -7.95 -16.90 -6.40
CA SER A 159 -8.10 -17.41 -7.77
C SER A 159 -7.71 -16.38 -8.82
N LEU A 160 -8.21 -15.13 -8.69
CA LEU A 160 -7.87 -14.05 -9.62
C LEU A 160 -6.39 -13.65 -9.47
N LEU A 161 -5.86 -13.63 -8.24
CA LEU A 161 -4.42 -13.36 -8.01
C LEU A 161 -3.53 -14.35 -8.78
N ARG A 162 -3.90 -15.63 -8.81
CA ARG A 162 -3.17 -16.66 -9.57
C ARG A 162 -3.32 -16.49 -11.06
N GLU A 163 -4.52 -16.19 -11.54
CA GLU A 163 -4.78 -15.94 -12.96
C GLU A 163 -3.94 -14.77 -13.48
N LEU A 164 -3.96 -13.64 -12.77
CA LEU A 164 -3.14 -12.46 -13.11
C LEU A 164 -1.64 -12.78 -13.10
N LYS A 165 -1.16 -13.52 -12.09
CA LYS A 165 0.23 -13.97 -12.02
C LYS A 165 0.62 -14.87 -13.21
N GLN A 166 -0.30 -15.72 -13.67
CA GLN A 166 -0.06 -16.62 -14.80
C GLN A 166 -0.04 -15.88 -16.14
N HIS A 167 -0.76 -14.75 -16.23
CA HIS A 167 -0.85 -13.94 -17.45
C HIS A 167 0.50 -13.35 -17.88
N SER A 168 1.26 -12.80 -16.93
CA SER A 168 2.61 -12.28 -17.19
C SER A 168 3.45 -12.20 -15.91
N ARG A 169 4.76 -12.09 -16.08
CA ARG A 169 5.71 -11.82 -14.97
C ARG A 169 5.71 -10.35 -14.53
N ALA A 170 5.18 -9.45 -15.35
CA ALA A 170 5.10 -8.02 -15.06
C ALA A 170 3.74 -7.46 -15.51
N PRO A 171 3.08 -6.60 -14.72
CA PRO A 171 3.47 -6.15 -13.37
C PRO A 171 3.47 -7.27 -12.34
N ILE A 172 4.28 -7.14 -11.29
CA ILE A 172 4.29 -8.11 -10.19
C ILE A 172 2.96 -8.01 -9.42
N ILE A 173 2.29 -9.14 -9.20
CA ILE A 173 1.08 -9.19 -8.39
C ILE A 173 1.46 -9.27 -6.91
N MET A 174 1.08 -8.23 -6.15
CA MET A 174 1.25 -8.14 -4.71
C MET A 174 -0.10 -8.33 -4.02
N ALA A 175 -0.23 -9.41 -3.25
CA ALA A 175 -1.48 -9.69 -2.53
C ALA A 175 -1.64 -8.76 -1.33
N GLY A 176 -2.80 -8.11 -1.21
CA GLY A 176 -3.14 -7.18 -0.13
C GLY A 176 -4.58 -7.32 0.38
N ALA A 177 -4.87 -6.66 1.50
CA ALA A 177 -6.12 -6.78 2.27
C ALA A 177 -6.30 -8.13 2.99
N GLY A 178 -6.11 -8.09 4.32
CA GLY A 178 -6.31 -9.26 5.19
C GLY A 178 -5.16 -10.27 5.21
N VAL A 179 -4.02 -9.95 4.61
CA VAL A 179 -2.80 -10.77 4.70
C VAL A 179 -2.22 -10.68 6.12
N ARG A 180 -2.13 -11.83 6.80
CA ARG A 180 -1.71 -11.98 8.20
C ARG A 180 -0.88 -13.25 8.38
N LEU A 181 -0.19 -13.38 9.50
CA LEU A 181 0.61 -14.57 9.83
C LEU A 181 -0.15 -15.90 9.61
N SER A 182 -1.44 -15.96 9.92
CA SER A 182 -2.25 -17.17 9.78
C SER A 182 -2.46 -17.64 8.34
N ASN A 183 -2.30 -16.77 7.34
CA ASN A 183 -2.58 -17.09 5.93
C ASN A 183 -1.43 -16.77 4.96
N VAL A 184 -0.28 -16.23 5.42
CA VAL A 184 0.88 -15.96 4.54
C VAL A 184 1.35 -17.17 3.73
N SER A 185 1.38 -18.35 4.35
CA SER A 185 1.82 -19.60 3.70
C SER A 185 0.93 -19.98 2.53
N LYS A 186 -0.38 -19.66 2.59
CA LYS A 186 -1.32 -19.93 1.51
C LYS A 186 -0.98 -19.13 0.25
N PHE A 187 -0.59 -17.86 0.39
CA PHE A 187 -0.21 -17.04 -0.76
C PHE A 187 1.08 -17.55 -1.41
N VAL A 188 2.10 -17.86 -0.60
CA VAL A 188 3.37 -18.42 -1.09
C VAL A 188 3.16 -19.76 -1.79
N ALA A 189 2.32 -20.64 -1.22
CA ALA A 189 1.99 -21.93 -1.85
C ALA A 189 1.26 -21.77 -3.20
N ASN A 190 0.56 -20.64 -3.40
CA ASN A 190 -0.06 -20.26 -4.68
C ASN A 190 0.88 -19.43 -5.57
N GLY A 191 2.17 -19.36 -5.22
CA GLY A 191 3.21 -18.71 -5.99
C GLY A 191 3.27 -17.20 -5.83
N ILE A 192 2.48 -16.56 -4.97
CA ILE A 192 2.57 -15.10 -4.81
C ILE A 192 3.91 -14.72 -4.18
N GLU A 193 4.62 -13.79 -4.81
CA GLU A 193 6.02 -13.45 -4.48
C GLU A 193 6.15 -12.16 -3.67
N GLU A 194 5.14 -11.29 -3.69
CA GLU A 194 5.11 -10.08 -2.87
C GLU A 194 3.80 -10.01 -2.07
N LEU A 195 3.91 -9.70 -0.78
CA LEU A 195 2.79 -9.63 0.15
C LEU A 195 2.77 -8.28 0.84
N HIS A 196 1.59 -7.68 0.91
CA HIS A 196 1.34 -6.42 1.58
C HIS A 196 0.48 -6.65 2.83
N SER A 197 0.97 -6.23 3.99
CA SER A 197 0.24 -6.32 5.25
C SER A 197 0.34 -5.03 6.05
N SER A 198 -0.71 -4.71 6.80
CA SER A 198 -0.63 -3.62 7.77
C SER A 198 0.09 -4.03 9.06
N ALA A 199 0.11 -5.35 9.37
CA ALA A 199 0.68 -5.93 10.59
C ALA A 199 0.39 -5.11 11.87
N GLY A 200 -0.77 -4.45 11.93
CA GLY A 200 -0.99 -3.39 12.89
C GLY A 200 -1.86 -3.81 14.07
N ARG A 201 -1.73 -3.02 15.14
CA ARG A 201 -2.43 -3.15 16.41
C ARG A 201 -2.94 -1.79 16.88
N SER A 202 -3.92 -1.85 17.76
CA SER A 202 -4.40 -0.69 18.51
C SER A 202 -3.60 -0.53 19.80
N VAL A 203 -3.11 0.67 20.05
CA VAL A 203 -2.38 1.03 21.26
C VAL A 203 -3.10 2.16 21.99
N PRO A 204 -3.43 1.98 23.28
CA PRO A 204 -4.10 3.01 24.05
C PRO A 204 -3.21 4.24 24.23
N SER A 205 -3.85 5.40 24.28
CA SER A 205 -3.21 6.68 24.52
C SER A 205 -2.62 6.74 25.94
N PRO A 206 -1.41 7.32 26.10
CA PRO A 206 -0.81 7.54 27.41
C PRO A 206 -1.48 8.68 28.19
N MET A 207 -2.45 9.38 27.60
CA MET A 207 -3.14 10.49 28.27
C MET A 207 -3.93 9.99 29.48
N ARG A 208 -3.60 10.58 30.64
CA ARG A 208 -4.20 10.23 31.94
C ARG A 208 -5.58 10.86 32.13
N TYR A 209 -5.80 12.06 31.59
CA TYR A 209 -7.10 12.71 31.58
C TYR A 209 -7.80 12.45 30.24
N ARG A 210 -9.11 12.15 30.29
CA ARG A 210 -9.95 11.91 29.12
C ARG A 210 -11.26 12.67 29.24
N LYS A 211 -11.56 13.51 28.25
CA LYS A 211 -12.83 14.21 28.14
C LYS A 211 -13.82 13.33 27.37
N ALA A 212 -14.80 12.78 28.08
CA ALA A 212 -15.89 12.04 27.44
C ALA A 212 -16.82 12.97 26.65
N GLY A 213 -17.41 12.45 25.57
CA GLY A 213 -18.45 13.12 24.79
C GLY A 213 -17.95 14.21 23.84
N VAL A 214 -16.65 14.23 23.52
CA VAL A 214 -16.07 15.13 22.52
C VAL A 214 -15.38 14.29 21.46
N SER A 215 -15.78 14.47 20.19
CA SER A 215 -15.13 13.89 19.01
C SER A 215 -14.49 15.01 18.19
N MET A 216 -13.33 14.71 17.60
CA MET A 216 -12.57 15.60 16.73
C MET A 216 -12.94 15.43 15.26
N SER A 217 -13.61 14.33 14.91
CA SER A 217 -13.95 13.98 13.53
C SER A 217 -15.46 13.93 13.33
N ALA A 218 -15.89 13.81 12.07
CA ALA A 218 -17.31 13.61 11.74
C ALA A 218 -17.86 12.28 12.28
N ASP A 219 -16.98 11.33 12.62
CA ASP A 219 -17.32 10.09 13.30
C ASP A 219 -17.44 10.33 14.82
N ALA A 220 -18.68 10.45 15.30
CA ALA A 220 -18.97 10.71 16.71
C ALA A 220 -18.58 9.55 17.65
N GLU A 221 -18.42 8.34 17.09
CA GLU A 221 -18.05 7.13 17.83
C GLU A 221 -16.53 6.84 17.75
N ALA A 222 -15.75 7.75 17.16
CA ALA A 222 -14.31 7.62 17.05
C ALA A 222 -13.64 7.58 18.44
N ASP A 223 -12.82 6.55 18.68
CA ASP A 223 -11.95 6.51 19.87
C ASP A 223 -10.76 7.46 19.70
N GLU A 224 -10.88 8.66 20.27
CA GLU A 224 -9.83 9.69 20.30
C GLU A 224 -8.58 9.30 21.10
N PHE A 225 -8.66 8.25 21.92
CA PHE A 225 -7.61 7.84 22.84
C PHE A 225 -7.01 6.49 22.46
N ASN A 226 -7.18 6.06 21.21
CA ASN A 226 -6.54 4.87 20.68
C ASN A 226 -5.83 5.18 19.36
N ARG A 227 -4.65 4.60 19.17
CA ARG A 227 -3.82 4.82 17.98
C ARG A 227 -3.51 3.51 17.29
N TYR A 228 -3.53 3.52 15.96
CA TYR A 228 -3.07 2.41 15.16
C TYR A 228 -1.55 2.47 14.97
N CYS A 229 -0.84 1.38 15.24
CA CYS A 229 0.59 1.28 14.95
C CYS A 229 0.95 -0.12 14.41
N VAL A 230 2.15 -0.26 13.84
CA VAL A 230 2.71 -1.56 13.47
C VAL A 230 3.05 -2.38 14.72
N ASP A 231 2.83 -3.68 14.67
CA ASP A 231 3.26 -4.64 15.69
C ASP A 231 4.54 -5.36 15.23
N ALA A 232 5.66 -5.06 15.90
CA ALA A 232 6.97 -5.61 15.58
C ALA A 232 7.00 -7.15 15.63
N ASP A 233 6.35 -7.76 16.62
CA ASP A 233 6.37 -9.21 16.81
C ASP A 233 5.62 -9.91 15.66
N VAL A 234 4.54 -9.30 15.19
CA VAL A 234 3.77 -9.80 14.04
C VAL A 234 4.60 -9.69 12.75
N VAL A 235 5.26 -8.56 12.51
CA VAL A 235 6.14 -8.40 11.33
C VAL A 235 7.26 -9.44 11.33
N ALA A 236 7.96 -9.60 12.47
CA ALA A 236 9.04 -10.57 12.61
C ALA A 236 8.55 -12.01 12.41
N ALA A 237 7.39 -12.36 12.99
CA ALA A 237 6.80 -13.68 12.83
C ALA A 237 6.40 -13.96 11.37
N MET A 238 5.82 -12.97 10.68
CA MET A 238 5.49 -13.08 9.25
C MET A 238 6.76 -13.28 8.41
N LYS A 239 7.80 -12.47 8.65
CA LYS A 239 9.08 -12.59 7.96
C LYS A 239 9.73 -13.97 8.15
N ASN A 240 9.70 -14.49 9.37
CA ASN A 240 10.17 -15.83 9.69
C ASN A 240 9.37 -16.91 8.93
N ALA A 241 8.04 -16.81 8.92
CA ALA A 241 7.18 -17.76 8.20
C ALA A 241 7.46 -17.80 6.69
N LEU A 242 7.73 -16.64 6.07
CA LEU A 242 8.11 -16.53 4.65
C LEU A 242 9.50 -17.10 4.36
N SER A 243 10.38 -17.11 5.37
CA SER A 243 11.73 -17.65 5.25
C SER A 243 11.74 -19.17 5.23
N VAL A 244 10.89 -19.79 6.06
CA VAL A 244 10.76 -21.25 6.20
C VAL A 244 10.02 -21.90 5.02
N THR A 245 9.13 -21.17 4.35
CA THR A 245 8.31 -21.68 3.23
C THR A 245 8.97 -21.60 1.86
N SER A 246 10.21 -21.12 1.76
CA SER A 246 10.96 -21.21 0.50
C SER A 246 11.40 -22.66 0.28
N PRO A 247 11.01 -23.32 -0.83
CA PRO A 247 11.55 -24.64 -1.12
C PRO A 247 13.07 -24.52 -1.22
N SER A 248 13.79 -25.40 -0.52
CA SER A 248 15.22 -25.63 -0.75
C SER A 248 15.42 -25.80 -2.27
N ARG A 249 16.19 -24.89 -2.87
CA ARG A 249 16.62 -25.01 -4.27
C ARG A 249 17.38 -26.32 -4.48
#